data_AF-A0A661PII0-F1
#
_entry.id   AF-A0A661PII0-F1
#
_cell.length_a   1.000
_cell.length_b   1.000
_cell.length_c   1.000
_cell.angle_alpha   90.00
_cell.angle_beta   90.00
_cell.angle_gamma   90.00
#
_symmetry.space_group_name_H-M   'P 1'
#
loop_
_entity.id
_entity.type
_entity.pdbx_description
1 polymer ?
#
loop_
_entity_poly.entity_id
_entity_poly.type
_entity_poly.pdbx_seq_one_letter_code
_entity_poly.pdbx_strand_id
1 'polypeptide(L)'
;MIAERFLVNIVFFSLSAETMKQKKRSKLANIVWALPVASLILLAVLIVFSQIVVYTWEFNRQAEKLRNDYVNQQKVLIKQEVERVIDSINYQRSLSDQRTKDIIKQQVYEAYAVASSVYRQNKSNRSDSEMKRMVLEVLRAIRFEQGSGYFFAIRLDGLVTLNANKPELEGKNLLDLKDGHG
;
A
#
# COMPACT_ATOMS: atom_id res chain seq x y z
N MET A 1 90.75 19.96 -69.18
CA MET A 1 90.24 20.50 -67.90
C MET A 1 88.70 20.62 -67.83
N ILE A 2 87.99 20.91 -68.92
CA ILE A 2 86.51 21.04 -68.92
C ILE A 2 85.79 19.66 -68.88
N ALA A 3 86.31 18.66 -69.60
CA ALA A 3 85.70 17.33 -69.69
C ALA A 3 85.71 16.55 -68.36
N GLU A 4 86.80 16.63 -67.58
CA GLU A 4 86.88 15.97 -66.27
C GLU A 4 85.90 16.55 -65.26
N ARG A 5 85.72 17.88 -65.24
CA ARG A 5 84.72 18.54 -64.38
C ARG A 5 83.28 18.14 -64.74
N PHE A 6 83.02 17.85 -66.02
CA PHE A 6 81.70 17.43 -66.48
C PHE A 6 81.39 15.99 -66.04
N LEU A 7 82.36 15.07 -66.15
CA LEU A 7 82.20 13.69 -65.69
C LEU A 7 82.00 13.59 -64.18
N VAL A 8 82.73 14.38 -63.39
CA VAL A 8 82.57 14.42 -61.92
C VAL A 8 81.17 14.88 -61.52
N ASN A 9 80.60 15.88 -62.21
CA ASN A 9 79.25 16.37 -61.92
C ASN A 9 78.15 15.35 -62.25
N ILE A 10 78.30 14.60 -63.35
CA ILE A 10 77.35 13.54 -63.72
C ILE A 10 77.35 12.42 -62.68
N VAL A 11 78.54 11.99 -62.24
CA VAL A 11 78.70 10.95 -61.20
C VAL A 11 78.11 11.42 -59.87
N PHE A 12 78.32 12.68 -59.48
CA PHE A 12 77.74 13.23 -58.24
C PHE A 12 76.20 13.32 -58.32
N PHE A 13 75.65 13.72 -59.46
CA PHE A 13 74.21 13.78 -59.67
C PHE A 13 73.55 12.38 -59.65
N SER A 14 74.19 11.36 -60.25
CA SER A 14 73.66 10.00 -60.22
C SER A 14 73.68 9.38 -58.82
N LEU A 15 74.76 9.58 -58.05
CA LEU A 15 74.85 9.17 -56.64
C LEU A 15 73.78 9.85 -55.77
N SER A 16 73.56 11.15 -55.97
CA SER A 16 72.50 11.89 -55.27
C SER A 16 71.09 11.37 -55.62
N ALA A 17 70.85 11.06 -56.90
CA ALA A 17 69.58 10.47 -57.34
C ALA A 17 69.35 9.06 -56.77
N GLU A 18 70.40 8.24 -56.66
CA GLU A 18 70.32 6.90 -56.06
C GLU A 18 70.05 6.94 -54.55
N THR A 19 70.74 7.82 -53.81
CA THR A 19 70.49 7.99 -52.37
C THR A 19 69.08 8.54 -52.09
N MET A 20 68.59 9.47 -52.91
CA MET A 20 67.20 9.95 -52.85
C MET A 20 66.20 8.82 -53.14
N LYS A 21 66.48 7.96 -54.13
CA LYS A 21 65.65 6.79 -54.47
C LYS A 21 65.65 5.74 -53.36
N GLN A 22 66.79 5.50 -52.71
CA GLN A 22 66.94 4.58 -51.57
C GLN A 22 66.22 5.10 -50.31
N LYS A 23 66.32 6.41 -50.04
CA LYS A 23 65.60 7.09 -48.94
C LYS A 23 64.08 7.08 -49.17
N LYS A 24 63.61 7.21 -50.42
CA LYS A 24 62.19 7.09 -50.77
C LYS A 24 61.69 5.64 -50.60
N ARG A 25 62.46 4.64 -51.02
CA ARG A 25 62.11 3.21 -50.86
C ARG A 25 62.01 2.76 -49.40
N SER A 26 62.95 3.20 -48.55
CA SER A 26 62.90 2.91 -47.10
C SER A 26 61.71 3.55 -46.39
N LYS A 27 61.34 4.80 -46.75
CA LYS A 27 60.10 5.43 -46.26
C LYS A 27 58.85 4.67 -46.69
N LEU A 28 58.78 4.23 -47.94
CA LEU A 28 57.64 3.44 -48.45
C LEU A 28 57.53 2.08 -47.74
N ALA A 29 58.66 1.39 -47.48
CA ALA A 29 58.66 0.13 -46.75
C ALA A 29 58.13 0.29 -45.30
N ASN A 30 58.54 1.34 -44.59
CA ASN A 30 58.06 1.61 -43.24
C ASN A 30 56.55 1.91 -43.19
N ILE A 31 56.00 2.57 -44.22
CA ILE A 31 54.55 2.80 -44.33
C ILE A 31 53.79 1.49 -44.52
N VAL A 32 54.29 0.59 -45.38
CA VAL A 32 53.65 -0.71 -45.64
C VAL A 32 53.58 -1.57 -44.36
N TRP A 33 54.64 -1.57 -43.55
CA TRP A 33 54.64 -2.30 -42.27
C TRP A 33 53.80 -1.64 -41.17
N ALA A 34 53.58 -0.31 -41.22
CA ALA A 34 52.77 0.41 -40.22
C ALA A 34 51.26 0.30 -40.46
N LEU A 35 50.81 0.13 -41.72
CA LEU A 35 49.39 -0.01 -42.07
C LEU A 35 48.63 -1.12 -41.30
N PRO A 36 49.13 -2.37 -41.21
CA PRO A 36 48.42 -3.43 -40.47
C PRO A 36 48.40 -3.15 -38.96
N VAL A 37 49.43 -2.52 -38.41
CA VAL A 37 49.44 -2.14 -36.98
C VAL A 37 48.40 -1.06 -36.70
N ALA A 38 48.30 -0.06 -37.59
CA ALA A 38 47.30 0.99 -37.47
C ALA A 38 45.86 0.44 -37.63
N SER A 39 45.63 -0.53 -38.52
CA SER A 39 44.31 -1.14 -38.68
C SER A 39 43.90 -1.96 -37.45
N LEU A 40 44.83 -2.66 -36.81
CA LEU A 40 44.59 -3.39 -35.56
C LEU A 40 44.25 -2.44 -34.40
N ILE A 41 44.98 -1.32 -34.28
CA ILE A 41 44.68 -0.29 -33.28
C ILE A 41 43.28 0.30 -33.50
N LEU A 42 42.94 0.62 -34.75
CA LEU A 42 41.63 1.15 -35.10
C LEU A 42 40.50 0.15 -34.77
N LEU A 43 40.71 -1.13 -35.04
CA LEU A 43 39.76 -2.18 -34.67
C LEU A 43 39.57 -2.26 -33.15
N ALA A 44 40.67 -2.22 -32.38
CA ALA A 44 40.61 -2.24 -30.93
C ALA A 44 39.82 -1.03 -30.37
N VAL A 45 40.06 0.16 -30.93
CA VAL A 45 39.32 1.37 -30.56
C VAL A 45 37.82 1.23 -30.86
N LEU A 46 37.46 0.67 -32.02
CA LEU A 46 36.05 0.45 -32.38
C LEU A 46 35.37 -0.55 -31.44
N ILE A 47 36.07 -1.62 -31.05
CA ILE A 47 35.54 -2.60 -30.09
C ILE A 47 35.29 -1.94 -28.74
N VAL A 48 36.28 -1.21 -28.21
CA VAL A 48 36.14 -0.50 -26.94
C VAL A 48 35.02 0.54 -27.00
N PHE A 49 34.92 1.28 -28.10
CA PHE A 49 33.84 2.24 -28.31
C PHE A 49 32.47 1.57 -28.32
N SER A 50 32.32 0.46 -29.04
CA SER A 50 31.08 -0.33 -29.06
C SER A 50 30.70 -0.83 -27.67
N GLN A 51 31.67 -1.31 -26.89
CA GLN A 51 31.45 -1.75 -25.51
C GLN A 51 30.97 -0.61 -24.61
N ILE A 52 31.57 0.59 -24.72
CA ILE A 52 31.13 1.77 -23.96
C ILE A 52 29.68 2.13 -24.28
N VAL A 53 29.32 2.11 -25.58
CA VAL A 53 27.94 2.36 -26.00
C VAL A 53 27.01 1.33 -25.37
N VAL A 54 27.22 0.04 -25.58
CA VAL A 54 26.34 -1.01 -25.01
C VAL A 54 26.25 -0.92 -23.48
N TYR A 55 27.38 -0.69 -22.81
CA TYR A 55 27.44 -0.56 -21.35
C TYR A 55 26.59 0.61 -20.85
N THR A 56 26.66 1.78 -21.48
CA THR A 56 25.86 2.94 -21.06
C THR A 56 24.37 2.73 -21.25
N TRP A 57 23.95 2.08 -22.34
CA TRP A 57 22.55 1.74 -22.59
C TRP A 57 22.02 0.75 -21.54
N GLU A 58 22.80 -0.30 -21.28
CA GLU A 58 22.42 -1.35 -20.33
C GLU A 58 22.44 -0.85 -18.88
N PHE A 59 23.39 0.02 -18.52
CA PHE A 59 23.46 0.67 -17.21
C PHE A 59 22.21 1.53 -16.94
N ASN A 60 21.82 2.37 -17.91
CA ASN A 60 20.63 3.21 -17.78
C ASN A 60 19.36 2.37 -17.66
N ARG A 61 19.26 1.27 -18.43
CA ARG A 61 18.13 0.34 -18.35
C ARG A 61 18.06 -0.36 -16.99
N GLN A 62 19.18 -0.82 -16.47
CA GLN A 62 19.24 -1.46 -15.15
C GLN A 62 18.91 -0.48 -14.02
N ALA A 63 19.40 0.77 -14.10
CA ALA A 63 19.09 1.81 -13.13
C ALA A 63 17.60 2.12 -13.09
N GLU A 64 16.97 2.27 -14.26
CA GLU A 64 15.52 2.53 -14.36
C GLU A 64 14.69 1.34 -13.87
N LYS A 65 15.12 0.11 -14.19
CA LYS A 65 14.47 -1.09 -13.69
C LYS A 65 14.56 -1.19 -12.16
N LEU A 66 15.74 -0.98 -11.59
CA LEU A 66 15.96 -1.01 -10.14
C LEU A 66 15.10 0.04 -9.43
N ARG A 67 15.01 1.25 -10.00
CA ARG A 67 14.14 2.32 -9.49
C ARG A 67 12.67 1.90 -9.51
N ASN A 68 12.19 1.36 -10.63
CA ASN A 68 10.80 0.93 -10.76
C ASN A 68 10.46 -0.23 -9.84
N ASP A 69 11.34 -1.23 -9.75
CA ASP A 69 11.19 -2.36 -8.84
C ASP A 69 11.15 -1.90 -7.38
N TYR A 70 12.04 -0.98 -6.98
CA TYR A 70 12.02 -0.39 -5.65
C TYR A 70 10.71 0.34 -5.35
N VAL A 71 10.25 1.21 -6.25
CA VAL A 71 8.98 1.94 -6.08
C VAL A 71 7.80 0.98 -6.00
N ASN A 72 7.77 -0.06 -6.83
CA ASN A 72 6.71 -1.07 -6.82
C ASN A 72 6.71 -1.89 -5.53
N GLN A 73 7.88 -2.28 -5.05
CA GLN A 73 8.02 -2.96 -3.76
C GLN A 73 7.52 -2.09 -2.61
N GLN A 74 7.90 -0.80 -2.58
CA GLN A 74 7.43 0.14 -1.56
C GLN A 74 5.91 0.31 -1.61
N LYS A 75 5.32 0.42 -2.81
CA LYS A 75 3.86 0.49 -2.97
C LYS A 75 3.16 -0.77 -2.44
N VAL A 76 3.71 -1.95 -2.72
CA VAL A 76 3.16 -3.22 -2.22
C VAL A 76 3.25 -3.29 -0.69
N LEU A 77 4.38 -2.92 -0.11
CA LEU A 77 4.56 -2.88 1.35
C LEU A 77 3.58 -1.94 2.03
N ILE A 78 3.43 -0.71 1.51
CA ILE A 78 2.48 0.26 2.05
C ILE A 78 1.04 -0.27 1.93
N LYS A 79 0.67 -0.85 0.79
CA LYS A 79 -0.66 -1.44 0.60
C LYS A 79 -0.93 -2.54 1.63
N GLN A 80 0.02 -3.45 1.83
CA GLN A 80 -0.10 -4.54 2.81
C GLN A 80 -0.22 -4.00 4.24
N GLU A 81 0.50 -2.94 4.58
CA GLU A 81 0.40 -2.33 5.91
C GLU A 81 -0.97 -1.67 6.12
N VAL A 82 -1.50 -0.97 5.11
CA VAL A 82 -2.84 -0.38 5.16
C VAL A 82 -3.91 -1.48 5.31
N GLU A 83 -3.82 -2.55 4.54
CA GLU A 83 -4.74 -3.70 4.64
C GLU A 83 -4.69 -4.31 6.05
N ARG A 84 -3.50 -4.52 6.62
CA ARG A 84 -3.34 -5.03 8.00
C ARG A 84 -3.99 -4.11 9.03
N VAL A 85 -3.85 -2.79 8.88
CA VAL A 85 -4.48 -1.82 9.78
C VAL A 85 -6.00 -1.86 9.65
N ILE A 86 -6.54 -1.94 8.44
CA ILE A 86 -7.98 -2.08 8.20
C ILE A 86 -8.53 -3.35 8.87
N ASP A 87 -7.85 -4.49 8.69
CA ASP A 87 -8.25 -5.76 9.31
C ASP A 87 -8.22 -5.67 10.84
N SER A 88 -7.20 -5.01 11.39
CA SER A 88 -7.09 -4.78 12.83
C SER A 88 -8.23 -3.90 13.36
N ILE A 89 -8.59 -2.83 12.64
CA ILE A 89 -9.73 -1.96 13.00
C ILE A 89 -11.04 -2.75 12.96
N ASN A 90 -11.26 -3.53 11.90
CA ASN A 90 -12.47 -4.34 11.75
C ASN A 90 -12.60 -5.39 12.86
N TYR A 91 -11.50 -6.04 13.22
CA TYR A 91 -11.45 -6.98 14.33
C TYR A 91 -11.79 -6.32 15.67
N GLN A 92 -11.17 -5.17 15.98
CA GLN A 92 -11.46 -4.43 17.21
C GLN A 92 -12.92 -3.96 17.25
N ARG A 93 -13.48 -3.52 16.12
CA ARG A 93 -14.90 -3.16 16.01
C ARG A 93 -15.79 -4.36 16.32
N SER A 94 -15.51 -5.52 15.73
CA SER A 94 -16.27 -6.74 15.96
C SER A 94 -16.25 -7.16 17.44
N LEU A 95 -15.09 -7.11 18.09
CA LEU A 95 -14.97 -7.36 19.53
C LEU A 95 -15.77 -6.36 20.36
N SER A 96 -15.70 -5.07 20.03
CA SER A 96 -16.48 -4.02 20.71
C SER A 96 -17.98 -4.23 20.55
N ASP A 97 -18.44 -4.65 19.37
CA ASP A 97 -19.85 -4.95 19.10
C ASP A 97 -20.31 -6.17 19.89
N GLN A 98 -19.51 -7.24 19.94
CA GLN A 98 -19.80 -8.42 20.75
C GLN A 98 -19.88 -8.06 22.23
N ARG A 99 -18.90 -7.32 22.75
CA ARG A 99 -18.87 -6.87 24.14
C ARG A 99 -20.08 -6.00 24.49
N THR A 100 -20.45 -5.09 23.60
CA THR A 100 -21.66 -4.26 23.76
C THR A 100 -22.92 -5.12 23.83
N LYS A 101 -23.06 -6.12 22.95
CA LYS A 101 -24.18 -7.06 22.98
C LYS A 101 -24.24 -7.85 24.29
N ASP A 102 -23.10 -8.33 24.78
CA ASP A 102 -23.04 -9.07 26.03
C ASP A 102 -23.42 -8.20 27.24
N ILE A 103 -22.94 -6.96 27.28
CA ILE A 103 -23.32 -5.98 28.31
C ILE A 103 -24.84 -5.72 28.28
N ILE A 104 -25.43 -5.48 27.10
CA ILE A 104 -26.88 -5.25 26.97
C ILE A 104 -27.66 -6.48 27.41
N LYS A 105 -27.23 -7.68 27.01
CA LYS A 105 -27.87 -8.94 27.40
C LYS A 105 -27.86 -9.11 28.92
N GLN A 106 -26.73 -8.82 29.55
CA GLN A 106 -26.57 -8.88 31.00
C GLN A 106 -27.50 -7.88 31.71
N GLN A 107 -27.57 -6.63 31.24
CA GLN A 107 -28.51 -5.61 31.74
C GLN A 107 -29.97 -6.08 31.69
N VAL A 108 -30.39 -6.72 30.59
CA VAL A 108 -31.75 -7.28 30.45
C VAL A 108 -31.99 -8.42 31.43
N TYR A 109 -31.01 -9.30 31.65
CA TYR A 109 -31.14 -10.38 32.63
C TYR A 109 -31.23 -9.87 34.07
N GLU A 110 -30.49 -8.83 34.41
CA GLU A 110 -30.58 -8.17 35.71
C GLU A 110 -31.96 -7.55 35.92
N ALA A 111 -32.48 -6.82 34.92
CA ALA A 111 -33.84 -6.28 34.94
C ALA A 111 -34.89 -7.39 35.10
N TYR A 112 -34.75 -8.50 34.37
CA TYR A 112 -35.63 -9.66 34.51
C TYR A 112 -35.57 -10.29 35.91
N ALA A 113 -34.38 -10.41 36.50
CA ALA A 113 -34.20 -10.95 37.84
C ALA A 113 -34.89 -10.06 38.90
N VAL A 114 -34.75 -8.73 38.78
CA VAL A 114 -35.43 -7.74 39.63
C VAL A 114 -36.94 -7.87 39.47
N ALA A 115 -37.46 -7.80 38.24
CA ALA A 115 -38.88 -7.94 37.94
C ALA A 115 -39.46 -9.25 38.50
N SER A 116 -38.75 -10.36 38.31
CA SER A 116 -39.15 -11.68 38.80
C SER A 116 -39.15 -11.75 40.33
N SER A 117 -38.19 -11.10 40.98
CA SER A 117 -38.12 -11.04 42.44
C SER A 117 -39.31 -10.25 43.02
N VAL A 118 -39.58 -9.07 42.46
CA VAL A 118 -40.75 -8.23 42.81
C VAL A 118 -42.05 -9.01 42.62
N TYR A 119 -42.18 -9.70 41.48
CA TYR A 119 -43.34 -10.53 41.18
C TYR A 119 -43.55 -11.64 42.22
N ARG A 120 -42.53 -12.48 42.46
CA ARG A 120 -42.63 -13.63 43.36
C ARG A 120 -42.96 -13.23 44.80
N GLN A 121 -42.41 -12.12 45.30
CA GLN A 121 -42.61 -11.69 46.68
C GLN A 121 -44.02 -11.14 46.96
N ASN A 122 -44.72 -10.65 45.94
CA ASN A 122 -45.95 -9.89 46.12
C ASN A 122 -47.19 -10.51 45.48
N LYS A 123 -47.03 -11.55 44.64
CA LYS A 123 -48.13 -12.17 43.87
C LYS A 123 -49.30 -12.70 44.71
N SER A 124 -49.08 -13.09 45.96
CA SER A 124 -50.12 -13.73 46.79
C SER A 124 -51.13 -12.72 47.36
N ASN A 125 -50.77 -11.43 47.41
CA ASN A 125 -51.53 -10.41 48.15
C ASN A 125 -52.00 -9.26 47.25
N ARG A 126 -51.82 -9.34 45.94
CA ARG A 126 -52.11 -8.25 44.99
C ARG A 126 -52.74 -8.75 43.72
N SER A 127 -53.55 -7.91 43.11
CA SER A 127 -54.10 -8.18 41.79
C SER A 127 -53.02 -8.14 40.70
N ASP A 128 -53.30 -8.79 39.58
CA ASP A 128 -52.42 -8.86 38.42
C ASP A 128 -52.07 -7.46 37.86
N SER A 129 -53.02 -6.53 37.89
CA SER A 129 -52.84 -5.15 37.44
C SER A 129 -51.91 -4.35 38.36
N GLU A 130 -52.07 -4.50 39.68
CA GLU A 130 -51.18 -3.89 40.67
C GLU A 130 -49.75 -4.42 40.55
N MET A 131 -49.60 -5.73 40.32
CA MET A 131 -48.29 -6.35 40.13
C MET A 131 -47.61 -5.89 38.85
N LYS A 132 -48.35 -5.81 37.74
CA LYS A 132 -47.82 -5.25 36.48
C LYS A 132 -47.35 -3.81 36.68
N ARG A 133 -48.17 -2.96 37.30
CA ARG A 133 -47.79 -1.56 37.59
C ARG A 133 -46.52 -1.48 38.43
N MET A 134 -46.42 -2.27 39.50
CA MET A 134 -45.26 -2.26 40.38
C MET A 134 -43.97 -2.66 39.65
N VAL A 135 -44.01 -3.73 38.85
CA VAL A 135 -42.85 -4.16 38.06
C VAL A 135 -42.44 -3.08 37.06
N LEU A 136 -43.40 -2.49 36.34
CA LEU A 136 -43.11 -1.45 35.36
C LEU A 136 -42.50 -0.20 36.01
N GLU A 137 -42.99 0.23 37.17
CA GLU A 137 -42.44 1.39 37.90
C GLU A 137 -41.01 1.14 38.40
N VAL A 138 -40.72 -0.07 38.92
CA VAL A 138 -39.36 -0.44 39.31
C VAL A 138 -38.42 -0.40 38.11
N LEU A 139 -38.81 -1.00 36.99
CA LEU A 139 -37.99 -0.99 35.78
C LEU A 139 -37.85 0.41 35.17
N ARG A 140 -38.88 1.26 35.28
CA ARG A 140 -38.87 2.65 34.82
C ARG A 140 -37.80 3.48 35.54
N ALA A 141 -37.58 3.25 36.83
CA ALA A 141 -36.62 3.99 37.63
C ALA A 141 -35.15 3.64 37.31
N ILE A 142 -34.89 2.46 36.74
CA ILE A 142 -33.53 2.01 36.46
C ILE A 142 -32.98 2.77 35.24
N ARG A 143 -31.81 3.36 35.44
CA ARG A 143 -31.00 4.02 34.40
C ARG A 143 -29.58 3.50 34.47
N PHE A 144 -29.00 3.22 33.31
CA PHE A 144 -27.62 2.75 33.15
C PHE A 144 -26.87 3.63 32.15
N GLU A 145 -25.57 3.41 31.95
CA GLU A 145 -24.72 4.24 31.07
C GLU A 145 -24.87 5.75 31.33
N GLN A 146 -24.64 6.16 32.59
CA GLN A 146 -24.74 7.57 33.02
C GLN A 146 -26.08 8.25 32.70
N GLY A 147 -27.17 7.47 32.62
CA GLY A 147 -28.53 8.00 32.38
C GLY A 147 -29.03 7.85 30.94
N SER A 148 -28.17 7.45 30.00
CA SER A 148 -28.55 7.26 28.60
C SER A 148 -29.24 5.92 28.33
N GLY A 149 -28.96 4.91 29.14
CA GLY A 149 -29.57 3.58 29.05
C GLY A 149 -30.89 3.49 29.81
N TYR A 150 -31.89 2.89 29.18
CA TYR A 150 -33.23 2.71 29.74
C TYR A 150 -33.90 1.42 29.25
N PHE A 151 -34.89 0.94 30.01
CA PHE A 151 -35.70 -0.21 29.61
C PHE A 151 -37.01 0.22 28.93
N PHE A 152 -37.49 -0.65 28.05
CA PHE A 152 -38.82 -0.60 27.46
C PHE A 152 -39.46 -1.99 27.51
N ALA A 153 -40.78 -2.04 27.53
CA ALA A 153 -41.55 -3.27 27.47
C ALA A 153 -42.69 -3.09 26.47
N ILE A 154 -42.80 -4.06 25.56
CA ILE A 154 -43.82 -4.10 24.51
C ILE A 154 -44.48 -5.46 24.60
N ARG A 155 -45.82 -5.49 24.62
CA ARG A 155 -46.59 -6.73 24.58
C ARG A 155 -46.47 -7.37 23.20
N LEU A 156 -46.71 -8.69 23.14
CA LEU A 156 -46.67 -9.43 21.88
C LEU A 156 -47.69 -8.93 20.84
N ASP A 157 -48.76 -8.25 21.27
CA ASP A 157 -49.72 -7.59 20.39
C ASP A 157 -49.31 -6.16 19.98
N GLY A 158 -48.08 -5.76 20.28
CA GLY A 158 -47.49 -4.47 19.90
C GLY A 158 -47.77 -3.31 20.86
N LEU A 159 -48.57 -3.51 21.90
CA LEU A 159 -48.87 -2.43 22.86
C LEU A 159 -47.63 -2.10 23.72
N VAL A 160 -47.18 -0.85 23.68
CA VAL A 160 -46.12 -0.37 24.58
C VAL A 160 -46.66 -0.24 25.99
N THR A 161 -46.06 -0.96 26.94
CA THR A 161 -46.43 -0.92 28.37
C THR A 161 -45.44 -0.15 29.22
N LEU A 162 -44.19 0.02 28.75
CA LEU A 162 -43.19 0.87 29.37
C LEU A 162 -42.25 1.42 28.29
N ASN A 163 -41.99 2.71 28.31
CA ASN A 163 -40.86 3.31 27.62
C ASN A 163 -40.32 4.48 28.44
N ALA A 164 -39.24 4.24 29.17
CA ALA A 164 -38.80 5.19 30.16
C ALA A 164 -38.17 6.47 29.56
N ASN A 165 -37.81 6.47 28.27
CA ASN A 165 -37.28 7.63 27.54
C ASN A 165 -38.33 8.34 26.68
N LYS A 166 -39.32 7.59 26.17
CA LYS A 166 -40.43 8.12 25.37
C LYS A 166 -41.78 7.72 25.96
N PRO A 167 -42.17 8.26 27.14
CA PRO A 167 -43.43 7.89 27.79
C PRO A 167 -44.66 8.14 26.92
N GLU A 168 -44.60 9.07 25.96
CA GLU A 168 -45.64 9.38 25.00
C GLU A 168 -45.95 8.23 24.00
N LEU A 169 -45.13 7.19 23.98
CA LEU A 169 -45.39 5.96 23.21
C LEU A 169 -46.20 4.93 24.01
N GLU A 170 -46.31 5.06 25.32
CA GLU A 170 -47.05 4.12 26.17
C GLU A 170 -48.54 4.14 25.83
N GLY A 171 -49.15 2.95 25.76
CA GLY A 171 -50.54 2.79 25.32
C GLY A 171 -50.74 2.82 23.80
N LYS A 172 -49.70 3.09 23.00
CA LYS A 172 -49.76 2.98 21.53
C LYS A 172 -49.38 1.57 21.07
N ASN A 173 -49.97 1.15 19.96
CA ASN A 173 -49.59 -0.09 19.28
C ASN A 173 -48.49 0.21 18.25
N LEU A 174 -47.38 -0.54 18.29
CA LEU A 174 -46.24 -0.35 17.40
C LEU A 174 -46.27 -1.27 16.16
N LEU A 175 -47.24 -2.18 16.01
CA LEU A 175 -47.30 -3.08 14.85
C LEU A 175 -47.45 -2.32 13.52
N ASP A 176 -48.08 -1.14 13.55
CA ASP A 176 -48.26 -0.26 12.38
C ASP A 176 -47.13 0.79 12.25
N LEU A 177 -46.17 0.81 13.18
CA LEU A 177 -45.10 1.80 13.23
C LEU A 177 -43.87 1.26 12.50
N LYS A 178 -43.59 1.84 11.34
CA LYS A 178 -42.34 1.63 10.61
C LYS A 178 -41.23 2.47 11.21
N ASP A 179 -40.07 1.88 11.39
CA ASP A 179 -38.87 2.63 11.77
C ASP A 179 -38.33 3.43 10.57
N GLY A 180 -37.24 4.18 10.78
CA GLY A 180 -36.60 4.98 9.72
C GLY A 180 -36.03 4.17 8.54
N HIS A 181 -36.07 2.83 8.63
CA HIS A 181 -35.62 1.92 7.58
C HIS A 181 -36.78 1.13 6.92
N GLY A 182 -38.02 1.29 7.39
CA GLY A 182 -39.25 0.89 6.68
C GLY A 182 -39.84 -0.46 7.04
#